data_AF-A0A7X7PFV8-F1
#
_entry.id   AF-A0A7X7PFV8-F1
#
_cell.length_a   1.000
_cell.length_b   1.000
_cell.length_c   1.000
_cell.angle_alpha   90.00
_cell.angle_beta   90.00
_cell.angle_gamma   90.00
#
_symmetry.space_group_name_H-M   'P 1'
#
loop_
_entity.id
_entity.type
_entity.pdbx_description
1 polymer ?
#
loop_
_entity_poly.entity_id
_entity_poly.type
_entity_poly.pdbx_seq_one_letter_code
_entity_poly.pdbx_strand_id
1 'polypeptide(L)'
;MILEATHRLIDGSASAGVHWREREVLVRTVIRLGSIEDARALWQAFVHEPERFRDTVPALMAHADEAMATRIFAAMTTADGRLREGGPAELLHLFGYCGIAQAERMLWEYARGDGTWTSECEAAVRGLLHLPCTSLRGEITATLLGYRGASLFPEYVPALAAKTGRSDLLEVLVEMGDTASTDCNAGIVLGIALYGDAGRDRFSEAIWSPAWEAGGTGTGTVRATHDGLCVLGLSLRELFAEWERRAGEGADPLHGAVLLTNLLRERLQRPHTGLRFAPQPPDTFADVHAALYGVADTGTFASVARKTLEATDYPFTDLLVLEIETLEEAVLARMAEDAAIAEARGT
;
A
#
# COMPACT_ATOMS: atom_id res chain seq x y z
N MET A 1 -7.71 -25.17 -12.21
CA MET A 1 -7.19 -24.89 -10.87
C MET A 1 -7.49 -23.46 -10.42
N ILE A 2 -7.13 -22.41 -11.16
CA ILE A 2 -7.43 -21.02 -10.71
C ILE A 2 -8.90 -20.62 -10.91
N LEU A 3 -9.50 -20.96 -12.06
CA LEU A 3 -10.94 -20.78 -12.26
C LEU A 3 -11.80 -21.52 -11.21
N GLU A 4 -11.29 -22.62 -10.67
CA GLU A 4 -11.91 -23.35 -9.56
C GLU A 4 -11.81 -22.58 -8.24
N ALA A 5 -10.68 -21.91 -7.97
CA ALA A 5 -10.55 -20.97 -6.84
C ALA A 5 -11.52 -19.78 -6.98
N THR A 6 -11.68 -19.24 -8.20
CA THR A 6 -12.65 -18.19 -8.52
C THR A 6 -14.09 -18.66 -8.32
N HIS A 7 -14.44 -19.86 -8.79
CA HIS A 7 -15.77 -20.41 -8.54
C HIS A 7 -16.01 -20.69 -7.06
N ARG A 8 -15.02 -21.20 -6.32
CA ARG A 8 -15.11 -21.41 -4.86
C ARG A 8 -15.34 -20.10 -4.10
N LEU A 9 -14.72 -18.99 -4.54
CA LEU A 9 -15.01 -17.65 -4.02
C LEU A 9 -16.48 -17.25 -4.25
N ILE A 10 -17.01 -17.51 -5.44
CA ILE A 10 -18.39 -17.16 -5.82
C ILE A 10 -19.41 -18.05 -5.08
N ASP A 11 -19.22 -19.38 -5.14
CA ASP A 11 -20.16 -20.38 -4.62
C ASP A 11 -20.19 -20.44 -3.09
N GLY A 12 -19.02 -20.32 -2.46
CA GLY A 12 -18.93 -20.30 -1.00
C GLY A 12 -19.37 -18.96 -0.39
N SER A 13 -19.50 -17.92 -1.22
CA SER A 13 -20.28 -16.75 -0.86
C SER A 13 -21.78 -17.10 -0.86
N ALA A 14 -22.26 -17.83 -1.84
CA ALA A 14 -23.68 -18.19 -1.96
C ALA A 14 -24.18 -19.23 -0.93
N SER A 15 -23.31 -20.02 -0.28
CA SER A 15 -23.73 -21.11 0.62
C SER A 15 -22.81 -21.28 1.85
N ALA A 16 -23.41 -21.31 3.05
CA ALA A 16 -22.82 -21.55 4.40
C ALA A 16 -21.55 -20.77 4.83
N GLY A 17 -20.96 -19.95 3.95
CA GLY A 17 -19.84 -19.05 4.21
C GLY A 17 -18.47 -19.72 4.11
N VAL A 18 -17.65 -19.26 3.15
CA VAL A 18 -16.18 -19.46 3.22
C VAL A 18 -15.65 -18.71 4.45
N HIS A 19 -14.82 -19.37 5.26
CA HIS A 19 -14.15 -18.70 6.38
C HIS A 19 -13.28 -17.54 5.85
N TRP A 20 -13.27 -16.38 6.52
CA TRP A 20 -12.62 -15.16 6.01
C TRP A 20 -11.15 -15.36 5.60
N ARG A 21 -10.39 -16.17 6.34
CA ARG A 21 -8.99 -16.53 5.99
C ARG A 21 -8.88 -17.31 4.68
N GLU A 22 -9.81 -18.22 4.44
CA GLU A 22 -9.83 -19.00 3.20
C GLU A 22 -10.19 -18.08 2.03
N ARG A 23 -11.15 -17.16 2.21
CA ARG A 23 -11.49 -16.14 1.23
C ARG A 23 -10.28 -15.28 0.88
N GLU A 24 -9.53 -14.81 1.87
CA GLU A 24 -8.31 -14.01 1.67
C GLU A 24 -7.26 -14.75 0.83
N VAL A 25 -7.02 -16.04 1.13
CA VAL A 25 -6.10 -16.90 0.37
C VAL A 25 -6.56 -17.06 -1.07
N LEU A 26 -7.86 -17.30 -1.29
CA LEU A 26 -8.42 -17.45 -2.63
C LEU A 26 -8.31 -16.15 -3.43
N VAL A 27 -8.66 -15.00 -2.85
CA VAL A 27 -8.51 -13.69 -3.52
C VAL A 27 -7.06 -13.45 -3.92
N ARG A 28 -6.11 -13.67 -3.00
CA ARG A 28 -4.68 -13.55 -3.30
C ARG A 28 -4.23 -14.50 -4.42
N THR A 29 -4.73 -15.72 -4.41
CA THR A 29 -4.43 -16.71 -5.46
C THR A 29 -4.89 -16.20 -6.83
N VAL A 30 -6.11 -15.67 -6.92
CA VAL A 30 -6.62 -15.07 -8.16
C VAL A 30 -5.79 -13.86 -8.56
N ILE A 31 -5.45 -12.94 -7.64
CA ILE A 31 -4.59 -11.78 -7.95
C ILE A 31 -3.27 -12.23 -8.59
N ARG A 32 -2.62 -13.26 -8.05
CA ARG A 32 -1.28 -13.70 -8.51
C ARG A 32 -1.31 -14.58 -9.76
N LEU A 33 -2.32 -15.43 -9.91
CA LEU A 33 -2.33 -16.52 -10.90
C LEU A 33 -3.53 -16.51 -11.85
N GLY A 34 -4.48 -15.60 -11.64
CA GLY A 34 -5.69 -15.51 -12.44
C GLY A 34 -5.46 -15.05 -13.87
N SER A 35 -6.57 -15.00 -14.61
CA SER A 35 -6.63 -14.49 -15.97
C SER A 35 -7.83 -13.56 -16.17
N ILE A 36 -7.98 -13.06 -17.40
CA ILE A 36 -9.15 -12.27 -17.82
C ILE A 36 -10.47 -13.04 -17.66
N GLU A 37 -10.45 -14.38 -17.77
CA GLU A 37 -11.62 -15.23 -17.51
C GLU A 37 -12.03 -15.18 -16.04
N ASP A 38 -11.07 -15.20 -15.10
CA ASP A 38 -11.34 -15.07 -13.66
C ASP A 38 -11.93 -13.70 -13.35
N ALA A 39 -11.34 -12.62 -13.91
CA ALA A 39 -11.90 -11.28 -13.77
C ALA A 39 -13.35 -11.23 -14.27
N ARG A 40 -13.62 -11.79 -15.46
CA ARG A 40 -14.96 -11.80 -16.06
C ARG A 40 -15.97 -12.53 -15.17
N ALA A 41 -15.60 -13.67 -14.58
CA ALA A 41 -16.46 -14.41 -13.66
C ALA A 41 -16.72 -13.62 -12.37
N LEU A 42 -15.69 -13.03 -11.77
CA LEU A 42 -15.81 -12.17 -10.59
C LEU A 42 -16.73 -10.97 -10.85
N TRP A 43 -16.60 -10.32 -12.01
CA TRP A 43 -17.44 -9.19 -12.38
C TRP A 43 -18.92 -9.56 -12.52
N GLN A 44 -19.21 -10.75 -13.07
CA GLN A 44 -20.60 -11.23 -13.16
C GLN A 44 -21.22 -11.42 -11.77
N ALA A 45 -20.47 -11.87 -10.78
CA ALA A 45 -20.97 -11.96 -9.41
C ALA A 45 -21.05 -10.57 -8.75
N PHE A 46 -20.02 -9.74 -8.93
CA PHE A 46 -19.89 -8.42 -8.34
C PHE A 46 -21.03 -7.47 -8.72
N VAL A 47 -21.48 -7.46 -9.98
CA VAL A 47 -22.54 -6.54 -10.42
C VAL A 47 -23.89 -6.77 -9.71
N HIS A 48 -24.11 -7.97 -9.16
CA HIS A 48 -25.32 -8.32 -8.41
C HIS A 48 -25.19 -8.00 -6.91
N GLU A 49 -24.00 -8.18 -6.33
CA GLU A 49 -23.73 -7.95 -4.90
C GLU A 49 -22.40 -7.18 -4.68
N PRO A 50 -22.29 -5.89 -5.07
CA PRO A 50 -21.01 -5.17 -5.10
C PRO A 50 -20.29 -5.13 -3.75
N GLU A 51 -21.05 -4.88 -2.66
CA GLU A 51 -20.48 -4.78 -1.31
C GLU A 51 -19.90 -6.12 -0.83
N ARG A 52 -20.57 -7.22 -1.13
CA ARG A 52 -20.11 -8.56 -0.75
C ARG A 52 -18.81 -8.94 -1.46
N PHE A 53 -18.62 -8.48 -2.70
CA PHE A 53 -17.45 -8.77 -3.51
C PHE A 53 -16.42 -7.63 -3.53
N ARG A 54 -16.52 -6.65 -2.61
CA ARG A 54 -15.59 -5.52 -2.47
C ARG A 54 -14.12 -5.96 -2.44
N ASP A 55 -13.80 -7.00 -1.69
CA ASP A 55 -12.44 -7.53 -1.52
C ASP A 55 -11.86 -8.19 -2.79
N THR A 56 -12.69 -8.43 -3.82
CA THR A 56 -12.26 -8.97 -5.12
C THR A 56 -11.84 -7.88 -6.11
N VAL A 57 -12.05 -6.60 -5.81
CA VAL A 57 -11.65 -5.49 -6.70
C VAL A 57 -10.17 -5.53 -7.07
N PRO A 58 -9.20 -5.84 -6.17
CA PRO A 58 -7.81 -6.01 -6.57
C PRO A 58 -7.58 -7.13 -7.60
N ALA A 59 -8.38 -8.20 -7.58
CA ALA A 59 -8.32 -9.25 -8.60
C ALA A 59 -8.86 -8.75 -9.95
N LEU A 60 -9.94 -7.96 -9.94
CA LEU A 60 -10.41 -7.25 -11.14
C LEU A 60 -9.33 -6.30 -11.67
N MET A 61 -8.67 -5.53 -10.80
CA MET A 61 -7.58 -4.64 -11.20
C MET A 61 -6.41 -5.40 -11.84
N ALA A 62 -6.02 -6.54 -11.27
CA ALA A 62 -4.89 -7.33 -11.75
C ALA A 62 -5.11 -7.87 -13.17
N HIS A 63 -6.35 -8.22 -13.53
CA HIS A 63 -6.64 -9.04 -14.71
C HIS A 63 -7.64 -8.45 -15.71
N ALA A 64 -8.37 -7.40 -15.37
CA ALA A 64 -9.29 -6.76 -16.30
C ALA A 64 -8.55 -6.01 -17.41
N ASP A 65 -8.99 -6.20 -18.65
CA ASP A 65 -8.58 -5.40 -19.79
C ASP A 65 -9.32 -4.05 -19.82
N GLU A 66 -8.86 -3.15 -20.69
CA GLU A 66 -9.45 -1.81 -20.85
C GLU A 66 -10.94 -1.86 -21.25
N ALA A 67 -11.32 -2.83 -22.10
CA ALA A 67 -12.70 -2.99 -22.55
C ALA A 67 -13.62 -3.38 -21.39
N MET A 68 -13.16 -4.28 -20.52
CA MET A 68 -13.86 -4.69 -19.33
C MET A 68 -13.93 -3.56 -18.31
N ALA A 69 -12.82 -2.86 -18.03
CA ALA A 69 -12.82 -1.72 -17.13
C ALA A 69 -13.77 -0.60 -17.59
N THR A 70 -13.84 -0.35 -18.91
CA THR A 70 -14.80 0.61 -19.50
C THR A 70 -16.25 0.18 -19.26
N ARG A 71 -16.55 -1.12 -19.36
CA ARG A 71 -17.89 -1.67 -19.05
C ARG A 71 -18.22 -1.56 -17.56
N ILE A 72 -17.26 -1.83 -16.69
CA ILE A 72 -17.43 -1.67 -15.23
C ILE A 72 -17.73 -0.21 -14.92
N PHE A 73 -16.94 0.73 -15.47
CA PHE A 73 -17.15 2.16 -15.32
C PHE A 73 -18.58 2.54 -15.73
N ALA A 74 -18.99 2.22 -16.96
CA ALA A 74 -20.33 2.54 -17.45
C ALA A 74 -21.47 1.92 -16.60
N ALA A 75 -21.26 0.74 -16.01
CA ALA A 75 -22.26 0.07 -15.18
C ALA A 75 -22.35 0.63 -13.75
N MET A 76 -21.20 1.06 -13.20
CA MET A 76 -21.04 1.43 -11.79
C MET A 76 -21.00 2.94 -11.55
N THR A 77 -21.00 3.77 -12.60
CA THR A 77 -21.08 5.23 -12.46
C THR A 77 -22.43 5.78 -12.93
N THR A 78 -22.85 6.87 -12.32
CA THR A 78 -24.02 7.66 -12.72
C THR A 78 -23.66 8.62 -13.86
N ALA A 79 -24.68 9.18 -14.53
CA ALA A 79 -24.48 10.12 -15.64
C ALA A 79 -23.81 11.45 -15.21
N ASP A 80 -23.93 11.83 -13.93
CA ASP A 80 -23.28 12.99 -13.31
C ASP A 80 -21.85 12.69 -12.83
N GLY A 81 -21.31 11.51 -13.11
CA GLY A 81 -19.92 11.17 -12.81
C GLY A 81 -19.67 10.90 -11.33
N ARG A 82 -20.53 10.07 -10.71
CA ARG A 82 -20.34 9.55 -9.35
C ARG A 82 -20.43 8.04 -9.35
N LEU A 83 -19.93 7.38 -8.31
CA LEU A 83 -20.27 5.97 -8.09
C LEU A 83 -21.77 5.84 -7.84
N ARG A 84 -22.37 4.77 -8.36
CA ARG A 84 -23.73 4.38 -8.00
C ARG A 84 -23.81 4.02 -6.52
N GLU A 85 -24.99 4.21 -5.95
CA GLU A 85 -25.27 3.82 -4.56
C GLU A 85 -24.91 2.34 -4.32
N GLY A 86 -24.19 2.07 -3.23
CA GLY A 86 -23.68 0.74 -2.89
C GLY A 86 -22.45 0.30 -3.70
N GLY A 87 -21.94 1.13 -4.61
CA GLY A 87 -20.66 0.89 -5.29
C GLY A 87 -19.48 1.08 -4.33
N PRO A 88 -18.57 0.10 -4.20
CA PRO A 88 -17.45 0.20 -3.28
C PRO A 88 -16.39 1.20 -3.77
N ALA A 89 -15.77 1.89 -2.81
CA ALA A 89 -14.75 2.91 -3.02
C ALA A 89 -13.56 2.42 -3.87
N GLU A 90 -13.19 1.15 -3.72
CA GLU A 90 -12.07 0.48 -4.39
C GLU A 90 -12.19 0.55 -5.92
N LEU A 91 -13.41 0.70 -6.47
CA LEU A 91 -13.62 0.93 -7.91
C LEU A 91 -12.96 2.22 -8.41
N LEU A 92 -12.84 3.26 -7.57
CA LEU A 92 -12.17 4.50 -7.92
C LEU A 92 -10.70 4.26 -8.26
N HIS A 93 -10.02 3.42 -7.46
CA HIS A 93 -8.65 3.00 -7.74
C HIS A 93 -8.60 2.16 -9.02
N LEU A 94 -9.53 1.22 -9.20
CA LEU A 94 -9.60 0.39 -10.41
C LEU A 94 -9.71 1.23 -11.70
N PHE A 95 -10.56 2.26 -11.73
CA PHE A 95 -10.74 3.08 -12.93
C PHE A 95 -9.46 3.82 -13.31
N GLY A 96 -8.80 4.42 -12.33
CA GLY A 96 -7.51 5.07 -12.56
C GLY A 96 -6.44 4.07 -12.97
N TYR A 97 -6.33 2.97 -12.23
CA TYR A 97 -5.41 1.86 -12.52
C TYR A 97 -5.56 1.45 -13.99
N CYS A 98 -6.77 1.09 -14.43
CA CYS A 98 -7.09 0.68 -15.81
C CYS A 98 -7.01 1.78 -16.87
N GLY A 99 -6.64 3.02 -16.52
CA GLY A 99 -6.43 4.10 -17.49
C GLY A 99 -7.72 4.72 -18.03
N ILE A 100 -8.84 4.61 -17.30
CA ILE A 100 -10.12 5.19 -17.71
C ILE A 100 -10.05 6.72 -17.59
N ALA A 101 -9.66 7.39 -18.69
CA ALA A 101 -9.45 8.83 -18.72
C ALA A 101 -10.71 9.64 -18.33
N GLN A 102 -11.91 9.14 -18.66
CA GLN A 102 -13.18 9.75 -18.30
C GLN A 102 -13.39 9.86 -16.78
N ALA A 103 -12.69 9.04 -15.99
CA ALA A 103 -12.77 9.06 -14.54
C ALA A 103 -11.98 10.23 -13.92
N GLU A 104 -11.06 10.90 -14.65
CA GLU A 104 -10.11 11.87 -14.07
C GLU A 104 -10.80 12.94 -13.22
N ARG A 105 -11.87 13.58 -13.75
CA ARG A 105 -12.60 14.59 -12.98
C ARG A 105 -13.34 13.99 -11.78
N MET A 106 -14.05 12.87 -11.97
CA MET A 106 -14.77 12.20 -10.89
C MET A 106 -13.82 11.83 -9.74
N LEU A 107 -12.66 11.26 -10.05
CA LEU A 107 -11.66 10.89 -9.05
C LEU A 107 -11.16 12.12 -8.30
N TRP A 108 -10.96 13.26 -8.98
CA TRP A 108 -10.59 14.49 -8.28
C TRP A 108 -11.66 15.00 -7.32
N GLU A 109 -12.94 14.89 -7.69
CA GLU A 109 -14.06 15.25 -6.80
C GLU A 109 -14.09 14.39 -5.53
N TYR A 110 -13.81 13.08 -5.65
CA TYR A 110 -13.69 12.20 -4.49
C TYR A 110 -12.41 12.49 -3.69
N ALA A 111 -11.27 12.70 -4.36
CA ALA A 111 -9.97 12.90 -3.72
C ALA A 111 -9.95 14.15 -2.81
N ARG A 112 -10.55 15.26 -3.26
CA ARG A 112 -10.61 16.50 -2.48
C ARG A 112 -11.60 16.41 -1.30
N GLY A 113 -12.51 15.45 -1.33
CA GLY A 113 -13.57 15.26 -0.35
C GLY A 113 -14.49 16.47 -0.17
N ASP A 114 -15.41 16.36 0.78
CA ASP A 114 -16.25 17.45 1.29
C ASP A 114 -15.82 17.90 2.70
N GLY A 115 -14.61 17.53 3.12
CA GLY A 115 -14.10 17.75 4.47
C GLY A 115 -14.30 16.54 5.41
N THR A 116 -14.91 15.46 4.94
CA THR A 116 -14.96 14.18 5.66
C THR A 116 -13.89 13.20 5.19
N TRP A 117 -13.35 12.45 6.15
CA TRP A 117 -12.31 11.46 5.94
C TRP A 117 -12.93 10.12 5.59
N THR A 118 -12.77 9.67 4.34
CA THR A 118 -13.43 8.46 3.87
C THR A 118 -12.51 7.61 2.99
N SER A 119 -12.79 6.31 2.91
CA SER A 119 -12.01 5.38 2.09
C SER A 119 -12.08 5.71 0.59
N GLU A 120 -13.11 6.44 0.15
CA GLU A 120 -13.20 6.97 -1.21
C GLU A 120 -12.07 7.96 -1.53
N CYS A 121 -11.64 8.78 -0.57
CA CYS A 121 -10.58 9.77 -0.79
C CYS A 121 -9.25 9.10 -1.15
N GLU A 122 -8.85 8.08 -0.38
CA GLU A 122 -7.65 7.30 -0.65
C GLU A 122 -7.74 6.60 -2.02
N ALA A 123 -8.84 5.87 -2.25
CA ALA A 123 -9.00 5.11 -3.48
C ALA A 123 -8.98 6.01 -4.73
N ALA A 124 -9.57 7.20 -4.63
CA ALA A 124 -9.58 8.18 -5.71
C ALA A 124 -8.20 8.77 -5.99
N VAL A 125 -7.45 9.16 -4.96
CA VAL A 125 -6.06 9.60 -5.10
C VAL A 125 -5.21 8.50 -5.75
N ARG A 126 -5.32 7.27 -5.26
CA ARG A 126 -4.60 6.14 -5.83
C ARG A 126 -4.95 5.91 -7.30
N GLY A 127 -6.22 6.09 -7.67
CA GLY A 127 -6.66 6.10 -9.07
C GLY A 127 -5.96 7.20 -9.90
N LEU A 128 -5.97 8.45 -9.42
CA LEU A 128 -5.35 9.59 -10.08
C LEU A 128 -3.84 9.44 -10.28
N LEU A 129 -3.13 8.70 -9.41
CA LEU A 129 -1.70 8.44 -9.60
C LEU A 129 -1.39 7.77 -10.95
N HIS A 130 -2.31 6.95 -11.47
CA HIS A 130 -2.17 6.27 -12.76
C HIS A 130 -2.60 7.10 -13.97
N LEU A 131 -3.35 8.18 -13.77
CA LEU A 131 -3.85 9.04 -14.84
C LEU A 131 -2.90 10.22 -15.09
N PRO A 132 -2.90 10.86 -16.28
CA PRO A 132 -1.99 11.97 -16.55
C PRO A 132 -2.21 13.22 -15.67
N CYS A 133 -3.45 13.48 -15.23
CA CYS A 133 -3.84 14.63 -14.42
C CYS A 133 -3.46 15.98 -15.05
N THR A 134 -3.31 16.04 -16.38
CA THR A 134 -2.81 17.25 -17.06
C THR A 134 -3.77 18.43 -16.90
N SER A 135 -5.08 18.15 -16.94
CA SER A 135 -6.11 19.16 -16.72
C SER A 135 -6.20 19.64 -15.26
N LEU A 136 -5.77 18.79 -14.32
CA LEU A 136 -5.89 19.01 -12.88
C LEU A 136 -4.66 19.65 -12.23
N ARG A 137 -3.52 19.79 -12.94
CA ARG A 137 -2.25 20.26 -12.34
C ARG A 137 -2.38 21.57 -11.58
N GLY A 138 -3.13 22.53 -12.13
CA GLY A 138 -3.38 23.82 -11.50
C GLY A 138 -4.21 23.70 -10.22
N GLU A 139 -5.28 22.91 -10.25
CA GLU A 139 -6.14 22.66 -9.09
C GLU A 139 -5.38 21.92 -7.98
N ILE A 140 -4.67 20.85 -8.32
CA ILE A 140 -3.84 20.09 -7.37
C ILE A 140 -2.81 21.02 -6.71
N THR A 141 -2.11 21.85 -7.51
CA THR A 141 -1.12 22.81 -7.00
C THR A 141 -1.76 23.79 -6.01
N ALA A 142 -2.88 24.41 -6.39
CA ALA A 142 -3.56 25.38 -5.55
C ALA A 142 -4.06 24.75 -4.25
N THR A 143 -4.60 23.52 -4.32
CA THR A 143 -5.05 22.75 -3.17
C THR A 143 -3.89 22.45 -2.21
N LEU A 144 -2.76 21.94 -2.70
CA LEU A 144 -1.61 21.61 -1.85
C LEU A 144 -1.00 22.83 -1.18
N LEU A 145 -0.85 23.94 -1.92
CA LEU A 145 -0.36 25.19 -1.32
C LEU A 145 -1.33 25.75 -0.28
N GLY A 146 -2.63 25.49 -0.43
CA GLY A 146 -3.66 25.84 0.56
C GLY A 146 -3.56 25.04 1.86
N TYR A 147 -2.92 23.86 1.85
CA TYR A 147 -2.71 23.04 3.05
C TYR A 147 -1.45 23.41 3.82
N ARG A 148 -0.57 24.25 3.27
CA ARG A 148 0.68 24.63 3.93
C ARG A 148 0.40 25.29 5.28
N GLY A 149 0.92 24.71 6.35
CA GLY A 149 0.72 25.15 7.73
C GLY A 149 -0.62 24.76 8.35
N ALA A 150 -1.47 24.00 7.64
CA ALA A 150 -2.66 23.39 8.20
C ALA A 150 -2.30 22.06 8.89
N SER A 151 -2.90 21.79 10.04
CA SER A 151 -2.72 20.53 10.76
C SER A 151 -3.60 19.39 10.23
N LEU A 152 -4.67 19.71 9.50
CA LEU A 152 -5.65 18.77 8.95
C LEU A 152 -5.97 19.12 7.50
N PHE A 153 -5.94 18.11 6.63
CA PHE A 153 -6.28 18.17 5.21
C PHE A 153 -6.56 16.74 4.73
N PRO A 154 -7.28 16.52 3.62
CA PRO A 154 -7.43 15.18 3.03
C PRO A 154 -6.07 14.48 2.84
N GLU A 155 -5.75 13.51 3.70
CA GLU A 155 -4.39 12.99 3.92
C GLU A 155 -3.69 12.51 2.68
N TYR A 156 -4.42 11.89 1.77
CA TYR A 156 -3.82 11.27 0.59
C TYR A 156 -3.57 12.26 -0.55
N VAL A 157 -4.26 13.41 -0.59
CA VAL A 157 -4.10 14.41 -1.68
C VAL A 157 -2.64 14.85 -1.90
N PRO A 158 -1.82 15.07 -0.85
CA PRO A 158 -0.37 15.27 -0.98
C PRO A 158 0.39 14.31 -1.91
N ALA A 159 -0.07 13.06 -2.06
CA ALA A 159 0.56 12.10 -2.97
C ALA A 159 0.50 12.55 -4.45
N LEU A 160 -0.40 13.45 -4.80
CA LEU A 160 -0.56 13.97 -6.16
C LEU A 160 0.46 15.09 -6.50
N ALA A 161 1.30 15.53 -5.56
CA ALA A 161 2.24 16.64 -5.76
C ALA A 161 3.12 16.45 -7.02
N ALA A 162 3.70 15.26 -7.20
CA ALA A 162 4.53 14.95 -8.35
C ALA A 162 3.79 15.05 -9.70
N LYS A 163 2.45 14.90 -9.72
CA LYS A 163 1.62 15.01 -10.94
C LYS A 163 1.57 16.44 -11.50
N THR A 164 1.88 17.43 -10.67
CA THR A 164 1.88 18.85 -11.05
C THR A 164 3.06 19.23 -11.94
N GLY A 165 4.16 18.45 -11.89
CA GLY A 165 5.44 18.78 -12.52
C GLY A 165 6.24 19.88 -11.80
N ARG A 166 5.84 20.30 -10.60
CA ARG A 166 6.52 21.33 -9.80
C ARG A 166 7.46 20.72 -8.78
N SER A 167 8.77 20.85 -8.98
CA SER A 167 9.77 20.33 -8.05
C SER A 167 9.75 21.01 -6.67
N ASP A 168 9.33 22.28 -6.61
CA ASP A 168 9.31 23.03 -5.35
C ASP A 168 8.25 22.56 -4.36
N LEU A 169 7.24 21.80 -4.83
CA LEU A 169 6.25 21.20 -3.93
C LEU A 169 6.84 20.07 -3.08
N LEU A 170 8.00 19.51 -3.42
CA LEU A 170 8.68 18.53 -2.57
C LEU A 170 9.00 19.12 -1.20
N GLU A 171 9.58 20.32 -1.15
CA GLU A 171 9.89 20.98 0.13
C GLU A 171 8.61 21.41 0.87
N VAL A 172 7.54 21.75 0.14
CA VAL A 172 6.23 21.99 0.76
C VAL A 172 5.71 20.74 1.46
N LEU A 173 5.87 19.54 0.87
CA LEU A 173 5.50 18.29 1.53
C LEU A 173 6.29 18.04 2.81
N VAL A 174 7.60 18.31 2.79
CA VAL A 174 8.46 18.17 3.98
C VAL A 174 7.98 19.10 5.11
N GLU A 175 7.78 20.38 4.79
CA GLU A 175 7.24 21.36 5.76
C GLU A 175 5.86 20.96 6.30
N MET A 176 5.01 20.38 5.44
CA MET A 176 3.70 19.89 5.86
C MET A 176 3.83 18.74 6.85
N GLY A 177 4.68 17.74 6.61
CA GLY A 177 4.79 16.59 7.52
C GLY A 177 5.37 16.94 8.89
N ASP A 178 6.18 18.01 8.98
CA ASP A 178 6.66 18.55 10.25
C ASP A 178 5.56 19.27 11.07
N THR A 179 4.45 19.65 10.44
CA THR A 179 3.37 20.45 11.07
C THR A 179 2.00 19.76 11.07
N ALA A 180 1.82 18.72 10.26
CA ALA A 180 0.60 17.97 10.13
C ALA A 180 0.33 17.13 11.39
N SER A 181 -0.95 16.80 11.59
CA SER A 181 -1.29 15.69 12.50
C SER A 181 -0.67 14.40 11.98
N THR A 182 -0.26 13.51 12.89
CA THR A 182 0.28 12.19 12.51
C THR A 182 -0.72 11.34 11.73
N ASP A 183 -2.03 11.61 11.91
CA ASP A 183 -3.15 11.04 11.15
C ASP A 183 -3.27 11.58 9.70
N CYS A 184 -2.34 12.43 9.25
CA CYS A 184 -2.37 13.07 7.93
C CYS A 184 -1.10 12.83 7.09
N ASN A 185 -0.20 11.94 7.54
CA ASN A 185 1.13 11.81 6.95
C ASN A 185 1.20 10.80 5.79
N ALA A 186 0.22 9.91 5.60
CA ALA A 186 0.33 8.86 4.60
C ALA A 186 0.52 9.41 3.18
N GLY A 187 -0.30 10.38 2.75
CA GLY A 187 -0.13 10.98 1.42
C GLY A 187 1.13 11.82 1.29
N ILE A 188 1.61 12.44 2.37
CA ILE A 188 2.85 13.23 2.35
C ILE A 188 4.04 12.29 2.11
N VAL A 189 4.16 11.23 2.91
CA VAL A 189 5.24 10.23 2.79
C VAL A 189 5.28 9.62 1.39
N LEU A 190 4.12 9.19 0.87
CA LEU A 190 4.03 8.68 -0.49
C LEU A 190 4.36 9.76 -1.54
N GLY A 191 3.87 10.98 -1.35
CA GLY A 191 4.13 12.11 -2.23
C GLY A 191 5.61 12.45 -2.37
N ILE A 192 6.36 12.41 -1.26
CA ILE A 192 7.82 12.57 -1.26
C ILE A 192 8.48 11.46 -2.08
N ALA A 193 8.12 10.19 -1.85
CA ALA A 193 8.68 9.06 -2.60
C ALA A 193 8.40 9.15 -4.11
N LEU A 194 7.24 9.68 -4.50
CA LEU A 194 6.83 9.84 -5.91
C LEU A 194 7.65 10.87 -6.70
N TYR A 195 8.50 11.67 -6.04
CA TYR A 195 9.54 12.46 -6.72
C TYR A 195 10.75 11.63 -7.17
N GLY A 196 10.77 10.33 -6.88
CA GLY A 196 11.86 9.44 -7.25
C GLY A 196 13.16 9.82 -6.55
N ASP A 197 14.28 9.81 -7.27
CA ASP A 197 15.60 10.12 -6.70
C ASP A 197 15.66 11.50 -6.04
N ALA A 198 14.91 12.49 -6.53
CA ALA A 198 14.86 13.81 -5.91
C ALA A 198 14.22 13.79 -4.50
N GLY A 199 13.32 12.84 -4.24
CA GLY A 199 12.66 12.68 -2.94
C GLY A 199 13.32 11.65 -2.01
N ARG A 200 14.32 10.89 -2.48
CA ARG A 200 14.89 9.75 -1.75
C ARG A 200 15.44 10.12 -0.38
N ASP A 201 16.24 11.18 -0.30
CA ASP A 201 16.87 11.59 0.96
C ASP A 201 15.82 12.08 1.96
N ARG A 202 14.85 12.91 1.50
CA ARG A 202 13.73 13.39 2.32
C ARG A 202 12.83 12.26 2.80
N PHE A 203 12.59 11.27 1.94
CA PHE A 203 11.83 10.08 2.32
C PHE A 203 12.57 9.33 3.44
N SER A 204 13.89 9.13 3.30
CA SER A 204 14.70 8.46 4.33
C SER A 204 14.69 9.23 5.65
N GLU A 205 14.88 10.55 5.60
CA GLU A 205 14.79 11.42 6.79
C GLU A 205 13.43 11.30 7.48
N ALA A 206 12.34 11.34 6.72
CA ALA A 206 10.98 11.24 7.23
C ALA A 206 10.71 9.89 7.92
N ILE A 207 11.04 8.76 7.27
CA ILE A 207 10.68 7.44 7.83
C ILE A 207 11.44 7.12 9.12
N TRP A 208 12.65 7.65 9.28
CA TRP A 208 13.46 7.45 10.49
C TRP A 208 13.15 8.46 11.60
N SER A 209 12.30 9.45 11.35
CA SER A 209 11.81 10.38 12.36
C SER A 209 10.58 9.82 13.07
N PRO A 210 10.60 9.64 14.41
CA PRO A 210 9.43 9.18 15.16
C PRO A 210 8.22 10.11 15.00
N ALA A 211 8.44 11.41 14.81
CA ALA A 211 7.38 12.41 14.67
C ALA A 211 6.49 12.20 13.43
N TRP A 212 6.99 11.48 12.43
CA TRP A 212 6.28 11.24 11.18
C TRP A 212 5.38 10.00 11.24
N GLU A 213 5.51 9.16 12.29
CA GLU A 213 4.77 7.90 12.47
C GLU A 213 4.76 7.02 11.21
N ALA A 214 5.88 6.94 10.49
CA ALA A 214 5.98 6.21 9.23
C ALA A 214 5.69 4.69 9.35
N GLY A 215 5.79 4.14 10.56
CA GLY A 215 5.41 2.76 10.90
C GLY A 215 4.01 2.62 11.51
N GLY A 216 3.21 3.69 11.55
CA GLY A 216 1.88 3.73 12.16
C GLY A 216 0.88 2.86 11.41
N THR A 217 0.31 1.87 12.10
CA THR A 217 -0.73 0.98 11.56
C THR A 217 -2.13 1.54 11.75
N GLY A 218 -2.39 2.26 12.86
CA GLY A 218 -3.68 2.86 13.17
C GLY A 218 -4.06 4.00 12.21
N THR A 219 -3.07 4.76 11.76
CA THR A 219 -3.20 5.85 10.78
C THR A 219 -3.09 5.37 9.33
N GLY A 220 -2.56 4.16 9.12
CA GLY A 220 -2.32 3.62 7.79
C GLY A 220 -1.07 4.18 7.09
N THR A 221 -0.28 5.05 7.75
CA THR A 221 0.97 5.60 7.19
C THR A 221 1.96 4.51 6.77
N VAL A 222 2.03 3.39 7.49
CA VAL A 222 2.89 2.24 7.13
C VAL A 222 2.66 1.75 5.70
N ARG A 223 1.41 1.78 5.21
CA ARG A 223 1.07 1.38 3.84
C ARG A 223 1.68 2.32 2.82
N ALA A 224 1.57 3.62 3.05
CA ALA A 224 2.17 4.64 2.19
C ALA A 224 3.70 4.57 2.22
N THR A 225 4.28 4.30 3.38
CA THR A 225 5.72 4.06 3.53
C THR A 225 6.16 2.84 2.71
N HIS A 226 5.46 1.70 2.83
CA HIS A 226 5.76 0.50 2.05
C HIS A 226 5.68 0.75 0.54
N ASP A 227 4.64 1.46 0.08
CA ASP A 227 4.50 1.84 -1.33
C ASP A 227 5.65 2.78 -1.76
N GLY A 228 6.06 3.71 -0.89
CA GLY A 228 7.20 4.59 -1.12
C GLY A 228 8.52 3.83 -1.26
N LEU A 229 8.75 2.79 -0.45
CA LEU A 229 9.91 1.90 -0.60
C LEU A 229 9.90 1.23 -1.97
N CYS A 230 8.74 0.72 -2.42
CA CYS A 230 8.61 0.13 -3.74
C CYS A 230 8.93 1.16 -4.83
N VAL A 231 8.34 2.35 -4.78
CA VAL A 231 8.60 3.43 -5.76
C VAL A 231 10.09 3.79 -5.85
N LEU A 232 10.79 3.84 -4.71
CA LEU A 232 12.21 4.17 -4.64
C LEU A 232 13.13 2.96 -4.85
N GLY A 233 12.59 1.75 -5.05
CA GLY A 233 13.37 0.52 -5.14
C GLY A 233 14.22 0.26 -3.89
N LEU A 234 13.74 0.70 -2.72
CA LEU A 234 14.39 0.46 -1.44
C LEU A 234 14.02 -0.92 -0.89
N SER A 235 15.04 -1.61 -0.40
CA SER A 235 14.95 -2.97 0.08
C SER A 235 14.67 -3.01 1.58
N LEU A 236 13.94 -4.02 2.05
CA LEU A 236 13.76 -4.22 3.50
C LEU A 236 15.12 -4.52 4.13
N ARG A 237 15.95 -5.37 3.49
CA ARG A 237 17.32 -5.68 3.93
C ARG A 237 18.18 -4.41 4.11
N GLU A 238 18.09 -3.45 3.18
CA GLU A 238 18.79 -2.17 3.30
C GLU A 238 18.33 -1.37 4.52
N LEU A 239 17.01 -1.33 4.76
CA LEU A 239 16.45 -0.66 5.94
C LEU A 239 16.88 -1.34 7.26
N PHE A 240 16.99 -2.67 7.28
CA PHE A 240 17.48 -3.40 8.45
C PHE A 240 18.94 -3.05 8.77
N ALA A 241 19.82 -3.09 7.76
CA ALA A 241 21.23 -2.72 7.95
C ALA A 241 21.38 -1.26 8.41
N GLU A 242 20.54 -0.36 7.87
CA GLU A 242 20.53 1.05 8.28
C GLU A 242 20.05 1.24 9.73
N TRP A 243 19.02 0.50 10.15
CA TRP A 243 18.57 0.51 11.54
C TRP A 243 19.65 0.00 12.49
N GLU A 244 20.33 -1.11 12.18
CA GLU A 244 21.41 -1.64 13.01
C GLU A 244 22.53 -0.60 13.18
N ARG A 245 22.91 0.07 12.09
CA ARG A 245 23.90 1.15 12.12
C ARG A 245 23.45 2.31 13.01
N ARG A 246 22.22 2.82 12.82
CA ARG A 246 21.65 3.92 13.60
C ARG A 246 21.51 3.58 15.08
N ALA A 247 21.09 2.37 15.40
CA ALA A 247 21.01 1.86 16.76
C ALA A 247 22.40 1.86 17.41
N GLY A 248 23.44 1.42 16.69
CA GLY A 248 24.83 1.49 17.14
C GLY A 248 25.36 2.91 17.36
N GLU A 249 24.80 3.89 16.67
CA GLU A 249 25.12 5.32 16.78
C GLU A 249 24.28 6.07 17.84
N GLY A 250 23.39 5.37 18.55
CA GLY A 250 22.57 5.93 19.63
C GLY A 250 21.26 6.58 19.19
N ALA A 251 20.79 6.33 17.96
CA ALA A 251 19.42 6.66 17.58
C ALA A 251 18.40 5.82 18.36
N ASP A 252 17.14 6.29 18.45
CA ASP A 252 16.06 5.56 19.10
C ASP A 252 15.85 4.19 18.43
N PRO A 253 16.19 3.09 19.11
CA PRO A 253 16.11 1.76 18.52
C PRO A 253 14.67 1.23 18.44
N LEU A 254 13.77 1.76 19.27
CA LEU A 254 12.37 1.33 19.32
C LEU A 254 11.62 1.72 18.05
N HIS A 255 11.72 2.99 17.66
CA HIS A 255 11.09 3.48 16.43
C HIS A 255 11.47 2.62 15.23
N GLY A 256 12.76 2.36 15.05
CA GLY A 256 13.24 1.55 13.94
C GLY A 256 12.77 0.09 13.99
N ALA A 257 12.79 -0.55 15.17
CA ALA A 257 12.31 -1.91 15.32
C ALA A 257 10.79 -2.02 14.99
N VAL A 258 9.98 -1.06 15.46
CA VAL A 258 8.54 -1.01 15.19
C VAL A 258 8.26 -0.75 13.71
N LEU A 259 8.95 0.23 13.11
CA LEU A 259 8.85 0.55 11.69
C LEU A 259 9.11 -0.68 10.82
N LEU A 260 10.23 -1.36 11.04
CA LEU A 260 10.64 -2.54 10.29
C LEU A 260 9.66 -3.71 10.45
N THR A 261 9.22 -3.97 11.69
CA THR A 261 8.23 -5.01 11.99
C THR A 261 6.92 -4.76 11.26
N ASN A 262 6.42 -3.52 11.29
CA ASN A 262 5.17 -3.16 10.62
C ASN A 262 5.30 -3.15 9.10
N LEU A 263 6.44 -2.73 8.53
CA LEU A 263 6.68 -2.82 7.09
C LEU A 263 6.76 -4.27 6.60
N LEU A 264 7.39 -5.16 7.37
CA LEU A 264 7.41 -6.60 7.05
C LEU A 264 6.00 -7.18 7.06
N ARG A 265 5.19 -6.86 8.09
CA ARG A 265 3.78 -7.25 8.15
C ARG A 265 3.00 -6.75 6.94
N GLU A 266 3.15 -5.49 6.59
CA GLU A 266 2.46 -4.87 5.45
C GLU A 266 2.78 -5.62 4.15
N ARG A 267 4.07 -5.92 3.95
CA ARG A 267 4.55 -6.69 2.80
C ARG A 267 4.01 -8.12 2.76
N LEU A 268 3.92 -8.80 3.91
CA LEU A 268 3.38 -10.17 4.01
C LEU A 268 1.89 -10.23 3.67
N GLN A 269 1.14 -9.18 4.00
CA GLN A 269 -0.30 -9.06 3.76
C GLN A 269 -0.64 -8.59 2.35
N ARG A 270 0.25 -7.85 1.68
CA ARG A 270 -0.01 -7.25 0.37
C ARG A 270 0.85 -7.82 -0.76
N PRO A 271 0.31 -8.75 -1.57
CA PRO A 271 1.03 -9.24 -2.75
C PRO A 271 1.11 -8.22 -3.89
N HIS A 272 0.39 -7.10 -3.80
CA HIS A 272 0.32 -6.08 -4.85
C HIS A 272 0.10 -4.68 -4.23
N THR A 273 0.92 -3.71 -4.59
CA THR A 273 0.86 -2.32 -4.08
C THR A 273 -0.30 -1.52 -4.69
N GLY A 274 -0.84 -1.97 -5.82
CA GLY A 274 -1.82 -1.22 -6.61
C GLY A 274 -1.20 -0.07 -7.41
N LEU A 275 0.12 0.04 -7.47
CA LEU A 275 0.86 1.06 -8.23
C LEU A 275 1.63 0.42 -9.40
N ARG A 276 1.15 0.56 -10.64
CA ARG A 276 1.72 -0.11 -11.83
C ARG A 276 3.15 0.31 -12.14
N PHE A 277 3.45 1.56 -11.81
CA PHE A 277 4.75 2.19 -12.05
C PHE A 277 5.75 1.89 -10.93
N ALA A 278 5.27 1.44 -9.76
CA ALA A 278 6.17 1.03 -8.68
C ALA A 278 6.71 -0.38 -9.03
N PRO A 279 8.04 -0.58 -9.02
CA PRO A 279 8.58 -1.92 -9.18
C PRO A 279 8.12 -2.83 -8.03
N GLN A 280 8.23 -4.14 -8.26
CA GLN A 280 8.12 -5.10 -7.16
C GLN A 280 9.22 -4.83 -6.12
N PRO A 281 8.99 -5.15 -4.83
CA PRO A 281 10.03 -5.08 -3.82
C PRO A 281 11.32 -5.78 -4.32
N PRO A 282 12.49 -5.14 -4.20
CA PRO A 282 13.74 -5.62 -4.80
C PRO A 282 14.28 -6.90 -4.13
N ASP A 283 13.99 -7.09 -2.84
CA ASP A 283 14.35 -8.32 -2.13
C ASP A 283 13.30 -9.40 -2.39
N THR A 284 13.68 -10.66 -2.48
CA THR A 284 12.75 -11.80 -2.35
C THR A 284 12.42 -12.07 -0.88
N PHE A 285 11.40 -12.89 -0.57
CA PHE A 285 11.21 -13.34 0.81
C PHE A 285 12.37 -14.22 1.32
N ALA A 286 13.12 -14.88 0.44
CA ALA A 286 14.33 -15.59 0.82
C ALA A 286 15.45 -14.62 1.22
N ASP A 287 15.62 -13.50 0.51
CA ASP A 287 16.56 -12.43 0.89
C ASP A 287 16.19 -11.81 2.24
N VAL A 288 14.89 -11.56 2.46
CA VAL A 288 14.37 -11.07 3.74
C VAL A 288 14.59 -12.10 4.84
N HIS A 289 14.34 -13.38 4.60
CA HIS A 289 14.61 -14.41 5.61
C HIS A 289 16.09 -14.45 6.00
N ALA A 290 16.97 -14.50 5.00
CA ALA A 290 18.41 -14.52 5.21
C ALA A 290 18.92 -13.28 5.97
N ALA A 291 18.38 -12.10 5.69
CA ALA A 291 18.82 -10.85 6.32
C ALA A 291 18.33 -10.68 7.77
N LEU A 292 17.12 -11.14 8.10
CA LEU A 292 16.48 -10.88 9.39
C LEU A 292 16.59 -12.06 10.35
N TYR A 293 16.55 -13.28 9.82
CA TYR A 293 16.46 -14.51 10.60
C TYR A 293 17.64 -15.45 10.37
N GLY A 294 18.45 -15.19 9.33
CA GLY A 294 19.74 -15.83 9.16
C GLY A 294 20.69 -15.48 10.32
N VAL A 295 21.51 -16.45 10.72
CA VAL A 295 22.54 -16.22 11.74
C VAL A 295 23.70 -15.46 11.08
N ALA A 296 23.67 -14.13 11.18
CA ALA A 296 24.81 -13.28 10.88
C ALA A 296 25.76 -13.18 12.10
N ASP A 297 26.96 -12.63 11.90
CA ASP A 297 27.90 -12.36 13.00
C ASP A 297 27.32 -11.42 14.09
N THR A 298 26.32 -10.60 13.72
CA THR A 298 25.63 -9.65 14.60
C THR A 298 24.41 -10.22 15.32
N GLY A 299 23.94 -11.42 14.92
CA GLY A 299 22.72 -12.05 15.42
C GLY A 299 21.52 -11.87 14.48
N THR A 300 20.36 -12.42 14.87
CA THR A 300 19.07 -12.22 14.17
C THR A 300 18.43 -10.90 14.55
N PHE A 301 17.46 -10.41 13.76
CA PHE A 301 16.66 -9.22 14.04
C PHE A 301 16.08 -9.23 15.46
N ALA A 302 15.49 -10.37 15.88
CA ALA A 302 14.98 -10.56 17.24
C ALA A 302 16.07 -10.37 18.31
N SER A 303 17.26 -10.94 18.10
CA SER A 303 18.36 -10.84 19.06
C SER A 303 18.96 -9.42 19.14
N VAL A 304 19.08 -8.73 18.00
CA VAL A 304 19.57 -7.35 17.93
C VAL A 304 18.54 -6.40 18.55
N ALA A 305 17.25 -6.60 18.25
CA ALA A 305 16.16 -5.82 18.85
C ALA A 305 16.15 -5.98 20.37
N ARG A 306 16.21 -7.23 20.87
CA ARG A 306 16.29 -7.51 22.31
C ARG A 306 17.43 -6.78 22.97
N LYS A 307 18.66 -6.98 22.48
CA LYS A 307 19.88 -6.36 23.03
C LYS A 307 19.76 -4.83 23.08
N THR A 308 19.23 -4.23 22.03
CA THR A 308 19.18 -2.77 21.91
C THR A 308 18.05 -2.17 22.73
N LEU A 309 16.90 -2.84 22.84
CA LEU A 309 15.74 -2.38 23.61
C LEU A 309 15.91 -2.58 25.12
N GLU A 310 16.55 -3.67 25.55
CA GLU A 310 16.91 -3.89 26.95
C GLU A 310 17.84 -2.77 27.47
N ALA A 311 18.71 -2.22 26.61
CA ALA A 311 19.55 -1.07 26.95
C ALA A 311 18.76 0.24 27.16
N THR A 312 17.49 0.28 26.71
CA THR A 312 16.59 1.43 26.85
C THR A 312 15.52 1.26 27.93
N ASP A 313 15.54 0.15 28.69
CA ASP A 313 14.52 -0.22 29.68
C ASP A 313 13.07 -0.23 29.12
N TYR A 314 12.90 -0.59 27.84
CA TYR A 314 11.58 -0.60 27.22
C TYR A 314 10.69 -1.73 27.78
N PRO A 315 9.53 -1.42 28.41
CA PRO A 315 8.75 -2.39 29.18
C PRO A 315 8.05 -3.47 28.34
N PHE A 316 7.96 -3.29 27.02
CA PHE A 316 7.32 -4.25 26.11
C PHE A 316 8.31 -4.95 25.17
N THR A 317 9.60 -4.97 25.53
CA THR A 317 10.66 -5.62 24.73
C THR A 317 10.30 -7.05 24.39
N ASP A 318 9.84 -7.85 25.36
CA ASP A 318 9.49 -9.26 25.12
C ASP A 318 8.31 -9.43 24.15
N LEU A 319 7.33 -8.52 24.17
CA LEU A 319 6.19 -8.58 23.25
C LEU A 319 6.62 -8.29 21.81
N LEU A 320 7.45 -7.25 21.61
CA LEU A 320 7.94 -6.89 20.29
C LEU A 320 8.88 -7.97 19.74
N VAL A 321 9.76 -8.55 20.57
CA VAL A 321 10.64 -9.65 20.16
C VAL A 321 9.83 -10.88 19.77
N LEU A 322 8.81 -11.26 20.55
CA LEU A 322 7.91 -12.37 20.22
C LEU A 322 7.17 -12.13 18.89
N GLU A 323 6.76 -10.89 18.64
CA GLU A 323 6.12 -10.48 17.39
C GLU A 323 7.07 -10.65 16.20
N ILE A 324 8.33 -10.20 16.33
CA ILE A 324 9.37 -10.38 15.31
C ILE A 324 9.60 -11.87 15.00
N GLU A 325 9.70 -12.70 16.04
CA GLU A 325 9.89 -14.16 15.91
C GLU A 325 8.69 -14.81 15.21
N THR A 326 7.46 -14.41 15.56
CA THR A 326 6.24 -14.95 14.94
C THR A 326 6.14 -14.60 13.45
N LEU A 327 6.69 -13.45 13.03
CA LEU A 327 6.73 -13.08 11.61
C LEU A 327 7.63 -14.01 10.77
N GLU A 328 8.59 -14.71 11.37
CA GLU A 328 9.45 -15.65 10.64
C GLU A 328 8.63 -16.76 9.98
N GLU A 329 7.67 -17.34 10.71
CA GLU A 329 6.80 -18.40 10.17
C GLU A 329 6.00 -17.90 8.96
N ALA A 330 5.53 -16.65 9.00
CA ALA A 330 4.81 -16.02 7.89
C ALA A 330 5.72 -15.77 6.68
N VAL A 331 6.98 -15.38 6.91
CA VAL A 331 8.01 -15.25 5.86
C VAL A 331 8.28 -16.60 5.21
N LEU A 332 8.51 -17.65 5.99
CA LEU A 332 8.75 -19.01 5.50
C LEU A 332 7.54 -19.53 4.68
N ALA A 333 6.32 -19.28 5.15
CA ALA A 333 5.11 -19.63 4.41
C ALA A 333 5.03 -18.92 3.05
N ARG A 334 5.43 -17.64 2.98
CA ARG A 334 5.49 -16.89 1.71
C ARG A 334 6.58 -17.39 0.78
N MET A 335 7.74 -17.77 1.30
CA MET A 335 8.79 -18.40 0.50
C MET A 335 8.31 -19.69 -0.15
N ALA A 336 7.60 -20.55 0.60
CA ALA A 336 7.03 -21.78 0.06
C ALA A 336 5.97 -21.51 -1.02
N GLU A 337 5.12 -20.51 -0.81
CA GLU A 337 4.12 -20.08 -1.80
C GLU A 337 4.78 -19.57 -3.09
N ASP A 338 5.81 -18.74 -2.97
CA ASP A 338 6.55 -18.21 -4.13
C ASP A 338 7.23 -19.32 -4.92
N ALA A 339 7.81 -20.31 -4.25
CA ALA A 339 8.40 -21.49 -4.89
C ALA A 339 7.35 -22.33 -5.65
N ALA A 340 6.20 -22.58 -5.03
CA ALA A 340 5.10 -23.31 -5.68
C ALA A 340 4.54 -22.56 -6.90
N ILE A 341 4.51 -21.23 -6.85
CA ILE A 341 4.08 -20.39 -7.97
C ILE A 341 5.09 -20.41 -9.12
N ALA A 342 6.39 -20.36 -8.82
CA ALA A 342 7.43 -20.48 -9.83
C ALA A 342 7.33 -21.84 -10.56
N GLU A 343 7.20 -22.92 -9.80
CA GLU A 343 7.01 -24.28 -10.33
C GLU A 343 5.76 -24.36 -11.23
N ALA A 344 4.63 -23.82 -10.79
CA ALA A 344 3.39 -23.81 -11.56
C ALA A 344 3.48 -23.00 -12.87
N ARG A 345 4.39 -22.02 -12.94
CA ARG A 345 4.66 -21.20 -14.13
C ARG A 345 5.72 -21.82 -15.06
N GLY A 346 6.34 -22.94 -14.68
CA GLY A 346 7.36 -23.62 -15.47
C GLY A 346 8.70 -22.86 -15.53
N THR A 347 8.97 -22.05 -14.52
CA THR A 347 10.23 -21.29 -14.32
C THR A 347 10.95 -21.79 -13.08
#